data_AF-A0A953CVU3-F1
#
_entry.id   AF-A0A953CVU3-F1
#
_cell.length_a   1.000
_cell.length_b   1.000
_cell.length_c   1.000
_cell.angle_alpha   90.00
_cell.angle_beta   90.00
_cell.angle_gamma   90.00
#
_symmetry.space_group_name_H-M   'P 1'
#
loop_
_entity.id
_entity.type
_entity.pdbx_description
1 polymer ?
#
loop_
_entity_poly.entity_id
_entity_poly.type
_entity_poly.pdbx_seq_one_letter_code
_entity_poly.pdbx_strand_id
1 'polypeptide(L)'
;MLRVTYRTLHNWESGRIQVPYAAFKLLHILTGYELPSDAWRGWRFSGDALWSPEGKKFTAPDLNYLSLTFAMANQWRLEREEKRKSGLPPERSNLLPFVRPKNGRKKNSSIG
;
A
#
# COMPACT_ATOMS: atom_id res chain seq x y z
N MET A 1 20.10 -6.23 19.11
CA MET A 1 21.35 -6.71 19.75
C MET A 1 22.54 -6.23 18.92
N LEU A 2 23.39 -5.34 19.44
CA LEU A 2 24.42 -4.62 18.67
C LEU A 2 25.78 -5.35 18.53
N ARG A 3 25.89 -6.61 18.98
CA ARG A 3 27.15 -7.40 19.08
C ARG A 3 28.33 -6.62 19.68
N VAL A 4 28.05 -5.70 20.60
CA VAL A 4 29.07 -4.96 21.36
C VAL A 4 29.18 -5.49 22.78
N THR A 5 30.35 -5.30 23.39
CA THR A 5 30.57 -5.72 24.79
C THR A 5 29.80 -4.83 25.77
N TYR A 6 29.49 -5.38 26.94
CA TYR A 6 28.83 -4.63 28.01
C TYR A 6 29.62 -3.37 28.43
N ARG A 7 30.95 -3.47 28.48
CA ARG A 7 31.84 -2.33 28.77
C ARG A 7 31.67 -1.21 27.74
N THR A 8 31.59 -1.56 26.46
CA THR A 8 31.39 -0.59 25.36
C THR A 8 30.04 0.10 25.49
N LEU A 9 28.98 -0.66 25.79
CA LEU A 9 27.65 -0.10 26.01
C LEU A 9 27.61 0.84 27.22
N HIS A 10 28.18 0.42 28.35
CA HIS A 10 28.25 1.25 29.56
C HIS A 10 29.04 2.55 29.32
N ASN A 11 30.10 2.51 28.52
CA ASN A 11 30.86 3.72 28.16
C ASN A 11 30.06 4.69 27.28
N TRP A 12 29.15 4.18 26.46
CA TRP A 12 28.21 5.01 25.70
C TRP A 12 27.13 5.62 26.59
N GLU A 13 26.53 4.81 27.46
CA GLU A 13 25.49 5.26 28.40
C GLU A 13 25.99 6.29 29.41
N SER A 14 27.24 6.12 29.87
CA SER A 14 27.90 7.08 30.77
C SER A 14 28.44 8.32 30.06
N GLY A 15 28.29 8.43 28.73
CA GLY A 15 28.77 9.56 27.93
C GLY A 15 30.29 9.67 27.84
N ARG A 16 31.04 8.67 28.31
CA ARG A 16 32.51 8.66 28.27
C ARG A 16 33.06 8.55 26.86
N ILE A 17 32.32 7.89 25.96
CA ILE A 17 32.68 7.71 24.55
C ILE A 17 31.44 7.97 23.70
N GLN A 18 31.60 8.73 22.61
CA GLN A 18 30.52 8.98 21.66
C GLN A 18 30.04 7.68 21.01
N VAL A 19 28.72 7.51 20.88
CA VAL A 19 28.12 6.37 20.19
C VAL A 19 28.49 6.46 18.69
N PRO A 20 29.12 5.42 18.10
CA PRO A 20 29.36 5.38 16.68
C PRO A 20 28.05 5.51 15.90
N TYR A 21 28.05 6.34 14.84
CA TYR A 21 26.84 6.62 14.05
C TYR A 21 26.19 5.35 13.49
N ALA A 22 26.98 4.35 13.11
CA ALA A 22 26.49 3.06 12.65
C ALA A 22 25.68 2.30 13.73
N ALA A 23 26.12 2.35 15.00
CA ALA A 23 25.40 1.73 16.12
C ALA A 23 24.07 2.46 16.38
N PHE A 24 24.08 3.79 16.32
CA PHE A 24 22.87 4.61 16.46
C PHE A 24 21.85 4.35 15.34
N LYS A 25 22.30 4.29 14.08
CA LYS A 25 21.44 3.95 12.92
C LYS A 25 20.88 2.53 13.04
N LEU A 26 21.69 1.57 13.47
CA LEU A 26 21.22 0.22 13.67
C LEU A 26 20.17 0.15 14.79
N LEU A 27 20.35 0.91 15.87
CA LEU A 27 19.31 1.04 16.90
C LEU A 27 18.02 1.59 16.32
N HIS A 28 18.06 2.68 15.55
CA HIS A 28 16.88 3.24 14.90
C HIS A 28 16.15 2.25 13.99
N ILE A 29 16.90 1.44 13.22
CA ILE A 29 16.33 0.40 12.37
C ILE A 29 15.73 -0.73 13.22
N LEU A 30 16.46 -1.19 14.25
CA LEU A 30 16.03 -2.29 15.12
C LEU A 30 14.84 -1.91 16.01
N THR A 31 14.72 -0.65 16.40
CA THR A 31 13.60 -0.13 17.17
C THR A 31 12.42 0.29 16.27
N GLY A 32 12.56 0.18 14.95
CA GLY A 32 11.53 0.46 13.95
C GLY A 32 11.38 1.94 13.56
N TYR A 33 12.14 2.85 14.16
CA TYR A 33 11.88 4.28 14.05
C TYR A 33 12.20 4.87 12.66
N GLU A 34 13.20 4.35 11.94
CA GLU A 34 13.57 4.90 10.62
C GLU A 34 14.02 3.82 9.63
N LEU A 35 13.53 3.95 8.40
CA LEU A 35 13.94 3.15 7.24
C LEU A 35 15.18 3.77 6.56
N PRO A 36 16.16 2.96 6.13
CA PRO A 36 17.33 3.49 5.44
C PRO A 36 16.97 3.98 4.03
N SER A 37 17.64 5.05 3.58
CA SER A 37 17.45 5.77 2.29
C SER A 37 16.50 6.97 2.35
N ASP A 38 16.83 8.02 1.59
CA ASP A 38 16.02 9.24 1.47
C ASP A 38 14.62 8.96 0.90
N ALA A 39 14.45 7.90 0.11
CA ALA A 39 13.15 7.48 -0.42
C ALA A 39 12.15 7.11 0.69
N TRP A 40 12.64 6.72 1.87
CA TRP A 40 11.82 6.34 3.01
C TRP A 40 11.73 7.43 4.09
N ARG A 41 12.11 8.67 3.76
CA ARG A 41 12.05 9.77 4.71
C ARG A 41 10.63 9.97 5.23
N GLY A 42 10.49 9.99 6.56
CA GLY A 42 9.21 10.10 7.26
C GLY A 42 8.39 8.81 7.33
N TRP A 43 8.86 7.73 6.70
CA TRP A 43 8.29 6.41 6.89
C TRP A 43 8.90 5.74 8.12
N ARG A 44 8.07 5.04 8.90
CA ARG A 44 8.51 4.36 10.11
C ARG A 44 7.79 3.03 10.30
N PHE A 45 8.46 2.06 10.91
CA PHE A 45 7.83 0.84 11.40
C PHE A 45 7.47 1.00 12.87
N SER A 46 6.19 0.86 13.21
CA SER A 46 5.76 0.90 14.60
C SER A 46 4.85 -0.28 14.87
N GLY A 47 5.33 -1.21 15.71
CA GLY A 47 4.65 -2.47 15.98
C GLY A 47 4.63 -3.39 14.76
N ASP A 48 3.43 -3.73 14.31
CA ASP A 48 3.15 -4.65 13.20
C ASP A 48 2.88 -3.95 11.86
N ALA A 49 3.10 -2.63 11.79
CA ALA A 49 2.67 -1.83 10.67
C ALA A 49 3.68 -0.80 10.20
N LEU A 50 3.63 -0.55 8.89
CA LEU A 50 4.35 0.51 8.21
C LEU A 50 3.50 1.79 8.25
N TRP A 51 4.10 2.89 8.71
CA TRP A 51 3.46 4.19 8.76
C TRP A 51 4.03 5.10 7.69
N SER A 52 3.14 5.72 6.93
CA SER A 52 3.50 6.78 5.99
C SER A 52 3.79 8.10 6.71
N PRO A 53 4.51 9.02 6.05
CA PRO A 53 4.70 10.39 6.54
C PRO A 53 3.39 11.13 6.79
N GLU A 54 2.33 10.79 6.06
CA GLU A 54 0.98 11.35 6.21
C GLU A 54 0.21 10.78 7.42
N GLY A 55 0.80 9.82 8.16
CA GLY A 55 0.16 9.17 9.31
C GLY A 55 -0.78 8.01 8.96
N LYS A 56 -0.78 7.51 7.71
CA LYS A 56 -1.55 6.30 7.35
C LYS A 56 -0.80 5.04 7.78
N LYS A 57 -1.55 4.11 8.38
CA LYS A 57 -1.09 2.77 8.79
C LYS A 57 -1.29 1.77 7.65
N PHE A 58 -0.26 0.98 7.35
CA PHE A 58 -0.31 -0.14 6.42
C PHE A 58 0.07 -1.42 7.15
N THR A 59 -0.86 -2.37 7.23
CA THR A 59 -0.61 -3.70 7.80
C THR A 59 -0.16 -4.69 6.72
N ALA A 60 0.43 -5.83 7.12
CA ALA A 60 0.84 -6.86 6.16
C ALA A 60 -0.31 -7.34 5.24
N PRO A 61 -1.54 -7.57 5.72
CA PRO A 61 -2.68 -7.85 4.85
C PRO A 61 -2.98 -6.73 3.83
N ASP A 62 -2.89 -5.46 4.22
CA ASP A 62 -3.12 -4.33 3.31
C ASP A 62 -2.08 -4.31 2.18
N LEU A 63 -0.82 -4.62 2.54
CA LEU A 63 0.28 -4.67 1.59
C LEU A 63 0.20 -5.89 0.65
N ASN A 64 -0.43 -6.99 1.06
CA ASN A 64 -0.57 -8.19 0.20
C ASN A 64 -1.38 -7.91 -1.06
N TYR A 65 -2.37 -7.03 -0.99
CA TYR A 65 -3.24 -6.74 -2.13
C TYR A 65 -2.71 -5.62 -3.03
N LEU A 66 -1.66 -4.91 -2.62
CA LEU A 66 -1.17 -3.72 -3.29
C LEU A 66 -0.69 -4.01 -4.73
N SER A 67 -0.01 -5.15 -4.94
CA SER A 67 0.41 -5.60 -6.27
C SER A 67 -0.79 -5.88 -7.19
N LEU A 68 -1.83 -6.53 -6.65
CA LEU A 68 -3.07 -6.80 -7.38
C LEU A 68 -3.82 -5.51 -7.70
N THR A 69 -3.90 -4.57 -6.76
CA THR A 69 -4.52 -3.25 -6.98
C THR A 69 -3.82 -2.50 -8.10
N PHE A 70 -2.48 -2.50 -8.14
CA PHE A 70 -1.73 -1.88 -9.24
C PHE A 70 -1.94 -2.61 -10.57
N ALA A 71 -2.02 -3.94 -10.57
CA ALA A 71 -2.33 -4.70 -11.77
C ALA A 71 -3.71 -4.34 -12.34
N MET A 72 -4.74 -4.30 -11.48
CA MET A 72 -6.10 -3.89 -11.89
C MET A 72 -6.14 -2.45 -12.40
N ALA A 73 -5.44 -1.52 -11.74
CA ALA A 73 -5.36 -0.12 -12.16
C ALA A 73 -4.66 0.04 -13.53
N ASN A 74 -3.61 -0.75 -13.78
CA ASN A 74 -2.92 -0.78 -15.06
C ASN A 74 -3.82 -1.36 -16.17
N GLN A 75 -4.52 -2.47 -15.90
CA GLN A 75 -5.47 -3.03 -16.86
C GLN A 75 -6.57 -2.03 -17.22
N TRP A 76 -7.16 -1.38 -16.21
CA TRP A 76 -8.18 -0.35 -16.42
C TRP A 76 -7.68 0.83 -17.25
N ARG A 77 -6.41 1.25 -17.05
CA ARG A 77 -5.77 2.28 -17.87
C ARG A 77 -5.64 1.85 -19.34
N LEU A 78 -5.20 0.61 -19.60
CA LEU A 78 -5.05 0.08 -20.96
C LEU A 78 -6.39 0.02 -21.69
N GLU A 79 -7.43 -0.54 -21.05
CA GLU A 79 -8.78 -0.61 -21.64
C GLU A 79 -9.32 0.79 -22.00
N ARG A 80 -9.06 1.80 -21.15
CA ARG A 80 -9.45 3.19 -21.39
C ARG A 80 -8.69 3.80 -22.57
N GLU A 81 -7.40 3.51 -22.68
CA GLU A 81 -6.59 4.00 -23.78
C GLU A 81 -6.99 3.37 -25.12
N GLU A 82 -7.30 2.08 -25.14
CA GLU A 82 -7.81 1.38 -26.31
C GLU A 82 -9.17 1.94 -26.76
N LYS A 83 -10.11 2.16 -25.82
CA LYS A 83 -11.40 2.81 -26.12
C LYS A 83 -11.23 4.25 -26.63
N ARG A 84 -10.23 4.99 -26.12
CA ARG A 84 -9.91 6.33 -26.61
C ARG A 84 -9.35 6.29 -28.04
N LYS A 85 -8.48 5.32 -28.35
CA LYS A 85 -7.88 5.14 -29.68
C LYS A 85 -8.86 4.59 -30.72
N SER A 86 -9.78 3.73 -30.33
CA SER A 86 -10.77 3.14 -31.23
C SER A 86 -11.81 4.15 -31.74
N GLY A 87 -11.92 5.31 -31.09
CA GLY A 87 -12.81 6.39 -31.53
C GLY A 87 -14.31 6.05 -31.45
N LEU A 88 -14.67 4.88 -30.89
CA LEU A 88 -16.06 4.53 -30.69
C LEU A 88 -16.66 5.47 -29.62
N PRO A 89 -17.79 6.16 -29.91
CA PRO A 89 -18.50 6.89 -28.88
C PRO A 89 -18.78 5.94 -27.72
N PRO A 90 -18.69 6.38 -26.44
CA PRO A 90 -19.04 5.52 -25.33
C PRO A 90 -20.46 5.03 -25.59
N GLU A 91 -20.60 3.72 -25.78
CA GLU A 91 -21.89 3.07 -25.92
C GLU A 91 -22.69 3.54 -24.71
N ARG A 92 -23.72 4.36 -24.95
CA ARG A 92 -24.61 4.86 -23.91
C ARG A 92 -25.46 3.67 -23.47
N SER A 93 -24.85 2.75 -22.73
CA SER A 93 -25.59 1.78 -21.96
C SER A 93 -26.36 2.60 -20.93
N ASN A 94 -27.65 2.83 -21.19
CA ASN A 94 -28.58 3.46 -20.25
C ASN A 94 -28.74 2.65 -18.94
N LEU A 95 -27.98 1.56 -18.79
CA LEU A 95 -27.75 0.86 -17.56
C LEU A 95 -26.66 1.60 -16.78
N LEU A 96 -27.04 2.28 -15.70
CA LEU A 96 -26.07 2.58 -14.66
C LEU A 96 -25.37 1.25 -14.28
N PRO A 97 -24.04 1.24 -14.08
CA PRO A 97 -23.25 0.00 -13.91
C PRO A 97 -23.67 -0.88 -12.73
N PHE A 98 -24.60 -0.42 -11.88
CA PHE A 98 -25.09 -1.10 -10.69
C PHE A 98 -26.58 -1.49 -10.75
N VAL A 99 -27.27 -1.27 -11.86
CA VAL A 99 -28.70 -1.63 -11.98
C VAL A 99 -28.83 -3.04 -12.57
N ARG A 100 -29.29 -4.01 -11.77
CA ARG A 100 -29.64 -5.35 -12.29
C ARG A 100 -30.83 -5.24 -13.25
N PRO A 101 -30.76 -5.82 -14.46
CA PRO A 101 -31.90 -5.83 -15.37
C PRO A 101 -33.06 -6.62 -14.74
N LYS A 102 -34.26 -6.03 -14.71
CA LYS A 102 -35.49 -6.75 -14.35
C LYS A 102 -35.79 -7.75 -15.45
N ASN A 103 -35.60 -9.04 -15.18
CA ASN A 103 -36.07 -10.13 -16.04
C ASN A 103 -37.60 -10.01 -16.20
N GLY A 104 -38.05 -9.64 -17.40
CA GLY A 104 -39.46 -9.57 -17.74
C GLY A 104 -40.10 -10.96 -17.72
N ARG A 105 -41.07 -11.18 -16.82
CA ARG A 105 -42.01 -12.30 -16.91
C ARG A 105 -42.77 -12.18 -18.23
N LYS A 106 -42.51 -13.07 -19.19
CA LYS A 106 -43.42 -13.29 -20.33
C LYS A 106 -44.74 -13.83 -19.77
N LYS A 107 -45.80 -13.02 -19.81
CA LYS A 107 -47.18 -13.52 -19.70
C LYS A 107 -47.53 -14.10 -21.07
N ASN A 108 -47.54 -15.43 -21.17
CA ASN A 108 -48.17 -16.10 -22.30
C ASN A 108 -49.68 -15.98 -22.11
N SER A 109 -50.32 -15.11 -22.90
CA SER A 109 -51.77 -15.15 -23.11
C SER A 109 -52.02 -16.13 -24.25
N SER A 110 -52.51 -17.32 -23.90
CA SER A 110 -53.09 -18.25 -24.85
C SER A 110 -54.54 -17.84 -25.12
N ILE A 111 -54.77 -17.39 -26.35
CA ILE A 111 -55.85 -17.74 -27.30
C ILE A 111 -57.09 -18.44 -26.71
N GLY A 112 -58.27 -17.93 -27.11
CA GLY A 112 -59.46 -18.75 -27.39
C GLY A 112 -60.59 -18.62 -26.39
#